data_AF-A0A6S6S507-F1
#
_entry.id   AF-A0A6S6S507-F1
#
_cell.length_a   1.000
_cell.length_b   1.000
_cell.length_c   1.000
_cell.angle_alpha   90.00
_cell.angle_beta   90.00
_cell.angle_gamma   90.00
#
_symmetry.space_group_name_H-M   'P 1'
#
loop_
_entity.id
_entity.type
_entity.pdbx_description
1 polymer ?
#
loop_
_entity_poly.entity_id
_entity_poly.type
_entity_poly.pdbx_seq_one_letter_code
_entity_poly.pdbx_strand_id
1 'polypeptide(L)'
;MAIIIIDYGVGNLYSVANAIKKVTKEKIFISNNAKKIKNSNRIILPGQGAIKDCIKELKKKELYWLIKDLIYTKNIPVLGICIGQHLLMESSEENNSVFGMNYIQGVVKKYKNKKYKFKIPQIGWNVVYKHKEHPLWNGIKSGSRFYFVHSYYVKTNLKNNILGITEYGGKRADVITYYNSVITVQFHPEKSSFIGLRFLKNFINWLP
;
A
#
# COMPACT_ATOMS: atom_id res chain seq x y z
N MET A 1 -17.34 -9.28 9.49
CA MET A 1 -16.88 -8.47 8.34
C MET A 1 -16.30 -9.35 7.23
N ALA A 2 -16.35 -8.88 5.97
CA ALA A 2 -15.69 -9.49 4.82
C ALA A 2 -14.52 -8.60 4.35
N ILE A 3 -13.33 -9.18 4.29
CA ILE A 3 -12.11 -8.54 3.78
C ILE A 3 -11.86 -9.10 2.38
N ILE A 4 -11.82 -8.22 1.38
CA ILE A 4 -11.52 -8.58 0.00
C ILE A 4 -10.08 -8.19 -0.34
N ILE A 5 -9.33 -9.15 -0.86
CA ILE A 5 -8.02 -8.92 -1.47
C ILE A 5 -8.28 -8.90 -2.98
N ILE A 6 -7.98 -7.76 -3.60
CA ILE A 6 -8.24 -7.57 -5.03
C ILE A 6 -7.31 -8.48 -5.82
N ASP A 7 -7.89 -9.42 -6.54
CA ASP A 7 -7.20 -10.20 -7.54
C ASP A 7 -7.34 -9.51 -8.89
N TYR A 8 -6.24 -9.00 -9.43
CA TYR A 8 -6.22 -8.52 -10.80
C TYR A 8 -5.14 -9.22 -11.64
N GLY A 9 -4.70 -10.40 -11.20
CA GLY A 9 -3.70 -11.22 -11.87
C GLY A 9 -2.25 -10.90 -11.52
N VAL A 10 -2.01 -9.97 -10.58
CA VAL A 10 -0.65 -9.54 -10.20
C VAL A 10 -0.50 -9.46 -8.69
N GLY A 11 0.68 -9.85 -8.19
CA GLY A 11 1.07 -9.71 -6.79
C GLY A 11 0.99 -11.00 -5.98
N ASN A 12 1.50 -10.94 -4.75
CA ASN A 12 1.61 -12.10 -3.86
C ASN A 12 0.35 -12.27 -3.00
N LEU A 13 -0.79 -12.50 -3.66
CA LEU A 13 -2.13 -12.50 -3.04
C LEU A 13 -2.24 -13.50 -1.89
N TYR A 14 -1.68 -14.70 -2.06
CA TYR A 14 -1.74 -15.76 -1.05
C TYR A 14 -0.93 -15.44 0.21
N SER A 15 0.24 -14.79 0.08
CA SER A 15 1.00 -14.39 1.28
C SER A 15 0.26 -13.31 2.06
N VAL A 16 -0.35 -12.35 1.36
CA VAL A 16 -1.21 -11.34 1.99
C VAL A 16 -2.38 -12.02 2.69
N ALA A 17 -3.11 -12.90 2.00
CA ALA A 17 -4.24 -13.63 2.59
C ALA A 17 -3.85 -14.45 3.82
N ASN A 18 -2.72 -15.15 3.76
CA ASN A 18 -2.21 -15.94 4.88
C ASN A 18 -1.80 -15.07 6.06
N ALA A 19 -1.20 -13.89 5.82
CA ALA A 19 -0.89 -12.94 6.87
C ALA A 19 -2.15 -12.37 7.53
N ILE A 20 -3.18 -12.05 6.75
CA ILE A 20 -4.48 -11.57 7.27
C ILE A 20 -5.17 -12.65 8.10
N LYS A 21 -5.18 -13.91 7.65
CA LYS A 21 -5.74 -15.05 8.41
C LYS A 21 -5.10 -15.22 9.80
N LYS A 22 -3.83 -14.84 9.97
CA LYS A 22 -3.13 -14.93 11.26
C LYS A 22 -3.58 -13.87 12.26
N VAL A 23 -4.21 -12.78 11.81
CA VAL A 23 -4.49 -11.60 12.66
C VAL A 23 -5.97 -11.36 12.90
N THR A 24 -6.85 -12.11 12.21
CA THR A 24 -8.30 -11.99 12.36
C THR A 24 -9.03 -13.30 12.08
N LYS A 25 -10.25 -13.43 12.63
CA LYS A 25 -11.19 -14.54 12.36
C LYS A 25 -12.22 -14.18 11.27
N GLU A 26 -12.10 -13.00 10.69
CA GLU A 26 -13.04 -12.48 9.70
C GLU A 26 -12.97 -13.23 8.36
N LYS A 27 -14.04 -13.14 7.56
CA LYS A 27 -14.10 -13.79 6.24
C LYS A 27 -13.14 -13.09 5.29
N ILE A 28 -12.21 -13.84 4.69
CA ILE A 28 -11.19 -13.32 3.77
C ILE A 28 -11.40 -13.95 2.40
N PHE A 29 -11.49 -13.11 1.37
CA PHE A 29 -11.69 -13.54 0.00
C PHE A 29 -10.62 -12.93 -0.90
N ILE A 30 -10.03 -13.74 -1.77
CA ILE A 30 -9.27 -13.26 -2.93
C ILE A 30 -10.26 -13.25 -4.09
N SER A 31 -10.49 -12.10 -4.72
CA SER A 31 -11.48 -12.03 -5.80
C SER A 31 -11.31 -10.84 -6.75
N ASN A 32 -11.74 -11.07 -7.98
CA ASN A 32 -12.00 -10.07 -9.01
C ASN A 32 -13.50 -9.87 -9.28
N ASN A 33 -14.38 -10.54 -8.52
CA ASN A 33 -15.82 -10.48 -8.75
C ASN A 33 -16.40 -9.17 -8.19
N ALA A 34 -16.92 -8.32 -9.07
CA ALA A 34 -17.45 -7.01 -8.70
C ALA A 34 -18.51 -7.06 -7.59
N LYS A 35 -19.43 -8.05 -7.61
CA LYS A 35 -20.48 -8.17 -6.59
C LYS A 35 -19.89 -8.49 -5.21
N LYS A 36 -18.91 -9.39 -5.13
CA LYS A 36 -18.19 -9.70 -3.88
C LYS A 36 -17.43 -8.48 -3.35
N ILE A 37 -16.78 -7.73 -4.24
CA ILE A 37 -16.03 -6.51 -3.86
C ILE A 37 -16.98 -5.43 -3.33
N LYS A 38 -18.10 -5.16 -4.01
CA LYS A 38 -19.11 -4.16 -3.60
C LYS A 38 -19.73 -4.43 -2.22
N ASN A 39 -19.80 -5.71 -1.84
CA ASN A 39 -20.38 -6.19 -0.57
C ASN A 39 -19.31 -6.44 0.51
N SER A 40 -18.05 -6.14 0.24
CA SER A 40 -16.99 -6.26 1.24
C SER A 40 -17.02 -5.08 2.23
N ASN A 41 -16.42 -5.28 3.41
CA ASN A 41 -16.27 -4.24 4.42
C ASN A 41 -14.91 -3.55 4.36
N ARG A 42 -13.89 -4.21 3.80
CA ARG A 42 -12.53 -3.68 3.66
C ARG A 42 -11.88 -4.22 2.41
N ILE A 43 -11.08 -3.39 1.75
CA ILE A 43 -10.32 -3.75 0.55
C ILE A 43 -8.83 -3.76 0.89
N ILE A 44 -8.12 -4.79 0.41
CA ILE A 44 -6.68 -4.79 0.34
C ILE A 44 -6.31 -4.80 -1.14
N LEU A 45 -5.54 -3.80 -1.56
CA LEU A 45 -5.03 -3.61 -2.90
C LEU A 45 -3.53 -3.90 -2.90
N PRO A 46 -3.11 -5.16 -3.06
CA PRO A 46 -1.69 -5.50 -3.24
C PRO A 46 -1.25 -5.19 -4.67
N GLY A 47 0.05 -5.34 -4.94
CA GLY A 47 0.56 -5.34 -6.31
C GLY A 47 2.06 -5.60 -6.38
N GLN A 48 2.54 -6.01 -7.55
CA GLN A 48 3.96 -6.22 -7.86
C GLN A 48 4.21 -5.87 -9.34
N GLY A 49 5.45 -5.59 -9.71
CA GLY A 49 5.80 -5.26 -11.10
C GLY A 49 5.60 -3.78 -11.40
N ALA A 50 5.44 -3.44 -12.68
CA ALA A 50 5.30 -2.06 -13.11
C ALA A 50 3.88 -1.53 -12.87
N ILE A 51 3.76 -0.29 -12.42
CA ILE A 51 2.47 0.35 -12.17
C ILE A 51 1.61 0.43 -13.45
N LYS A 52 2.23 0.66 -14.62
CA LYS A 52 1.53 0.74 -15.92
C LYS A 52 0.76 -0.55 -16.22
N ASP A 53 1.40 -1.69 -16.01
CA ASP A 53 0.81 -3.00 -16.24
C ASP A 53 -0.28 -3.30 -15.21
N CYS A 54 -0.07 -2.90 -13.94
CA CYS A 54 -1.10 -3.02 -12.91
C CYS A 54 -2.36 -2.20 -13.24
N ILE A 55 -2.21 -0.96 -13.72
CA ILE A 55 -3.33 -0.13 -14.17
C ILE A 55 -4.06 -0.79 -15.34
N LYS A 56 -3.31 -1.32 -16.32
CA LYS A 56 -3.87 -2.02 -17.48
C LYS A 56 -4.73 -3.21 -17.04
N GLU A 57 -4.21 -4.07 -16.17
CA GLU A 57 -4.94 -5.25 -15.69
C GLU A 57 -6.15 -4.89 -14.82
N LEU A 58 -6.05 -3.86 -13.96
CA LEU A 58 -7.19 -3.35 -13.20
C LEU A 58 -8.29 -2.81 -14.11
N LYS A 59 -7.94 -2.09 -15.18
CA LYS A 59 -8.91 -1.58 -16.15
C LYS A 59 -9.54 -2.71 -16.96
N LYS A 60 -8.73 -3.66 -17.44
CA LYS A 60 -9.20 -4.84 -18.19
C LYS A 60 -10.23 -5.66 -17.42
N LYS A 61 -10.14 -5.70 -16.09
CA LYS A 61 -11.08 -6.40 -15.19
C LYS A 61 -12.16 -5.49 -14.62
N GLU A 62 -12.25 -4.24 -15.07
CA GLU A 62 -13.21 -3.23 -14.58
C GLU A 62 -13.09 -2.90 -13.08
N LEU A 63 -11.94 -3.23 -12.47
CA LEU A 63 -11.70 -3.06 -11.04
C LEU A 63 -11.20 -1.66 -10.70
N TYR A 64 -10.51 -1.00 -11.63
CA TYR A 64 -9.93 0.32 -11.42
C TYR A 64 -10.98 1.34 -10.97
N TRP A 65 -12.06 1.48 -11.75
CA TRP A 65 -13.13 2.42 -11.46
C TRP A 65 -14.02 1.95 -10.31
N LEU A 66 -14.23 0.64 -10.19
CA LEU A 66 -15.00 0.06 -9.09
C LEU A 66 -14.38 0.38 -7.72
N ILE A 67 -13.07 0.18 -7.56
CA ILE A 67 -12.38 0.45 -6.30
C ILE A 67 -12.44 1.95 -6.00
N LYS A 68 -12.16 2.79 -7.02
CA LYS A 68 -12.23 4.25 -6.88
C LYS A 68 -13.63 4.70 -6.43
N ASP A 69 -14.68 4.20 -7.08
CA ASP A 69 -16.08 4.49 -6.73
C ASP A 69 -16.41 4.08 -5.29
N LEU A 70 -16.05 2.87 -4.86
CA LEU A 70 -16.31 2.41 -3.50
C LEU A 70 -15.61 3.26 -2.43
N ILE A 71 -14.41 3.76 -2.72
CA ILE A 71 -13.71 4.67 -1.83
C ILE A 71 -14.49 5.99 -1.71
N TYR A 72 -14.91 6.60 -2.81
CA TYR A 72 -15.59 7.90 -2.77
C TYR A 72 -17.02 7.84 -2.24
N THR A 73 -17.79 6.81 -2.63
CA THR A 73 -19.22 6.74 -2.32
C THR A 73 -19.52 6.06 -0.99
N LYS A 74 -18.66 5.12 -0.55
CA LYS A 74 -18.89 4.35 0.68
C LYS A 74 -17.86 4.59 1.77
N ASN A 75 -16.82 5.40 1.50
CA ASN A 75 -15.69 5.57 2.41
C ASN A 75 -15.13 4.22 2.90
N ILE A 76 -15.09 3.21 2.01
CA ILE A 76 -14.66 1.87 2.39
C ILE A 76 -13.19 1.89 2.81
N PRO A 77 -12.79 1.25 3.92
CA PRO A 77 -11.39 1.16 4.30
C PRO A 77 -10.56 0.40 3.26
N VAL A 78 -9.48 1.02 2.77
CA VAL A 78 -8.57 0.42 1.78
C VAL A 78 -7.13 0.41 2.29
N LEU A 79 -6.44 -0.72 2.12
CA LEU A 79 -5.00 -0.84 2.32
C LEU A 79 -4.28 -1.09 0.98
N GLY A 80 -3.55 -0.10 0.49
CA GLY A 80 -2.64 -0.25 -0.66
C GLY A 80 -1.26 -0.72 -0.22
N ILE A 81 -0.77 -1.85 -0.76
CA ILE A 81 0.54 -2.43 -0.39
C ILE A 81 1.51 -2.38 -1.57
N CYS A 82 2.70 -1.81 -1.37
CA CYS A 82 3.77 -1.66 -2.35
C CYS A 82 3.27 -0.97 -3.63
N ILE A 83 3.01 -1.68 -4.72
CA ILE A 83 2.39 -1.06 -5.92
C ILE A 83 0.98 -0.55 -5.63
N GLY A 84 0.25 -1.15 -4.68
CA GLY A 84 -1.02 -0.60 -4.21
C GLY A 84 -0.89 0.82 -3.66
N GLN A 85 0.23 1.15 -3.01
CA GLN A 85 0.52 2.53 -2.63
C GLN A 85 0.68 3.40 -3.87
N HIS A 86 1.49 2.98 -4.85
CA HIS A 86 1.75 3.75 -6.06
C HIS A 86 0.49 3.99 -6.88
N LEU A 87 -0.37 2.98 -6.99
CA LEU A 87 -1.66 3.06 -7.69
C LEU A 87 -2.59 4.12 -7.11
N LEU A 88 -2.55 4.34 -5.78
CA LEU A 88 -3.42 5.31 -5.10
C LEU A 88 -2.87 6.74 -5.12
N MET A 89 -1.63 6.93 -5.59
CA MET A 89 -1.03 8.26 -5.78
C MET A 89 -1.56 8.95 -7.04
N GLU A 90 -1.18 10.21 -7.21
CA GLU A 90 -1.49 11.02 -8.39
C GLU A 90 -0.76 10.51 -9.63
N SER A 91 0.56 10.31 -9.53
CA SER A 91 1.39 9.91 -10.66
C SER A 91 2.64 9.14 -10.23
N SER A 92 3.26 8.48 -11.21
CA SER A 92 4.54 7.79 -11.05
C SER A 92 5.48 8.14 -12.18
N GLU A 93 6.76 8.39 -11.89
CA GLU A 93 7.84 8.57 -12.86
C GLU A 93 8.21 7.25 -13.60
N GLU A 94 7.65 6.12 -13.19
CA GLU A 94 7.85 4.84 -13.87
C GLU A 94 7.25 4.87 -15.29
N ASN A 95 7.89 4.16 -16.24
CA ASN A 95 7.44 4.04 -17.64
C ASN A 95 7.16 5.38 -18.37
N ASN A 96 8.04 6.38 -18.25
CA ASN A 96 7.91 7.72 -18.86
C ASN A 96 6.72 8.54 -18.32
N SER A 97 6.37 8.31 -17.06
CA SER A 97 5.25 8.92 -16.36
C SER A 97 3.89 8.29 -16.65
N VAL A 98 3.17 7.96 -15.58
CA VAL A 98 1.83 7.36 -15.63
C VAL A 98 0.98 7.89 -14.49
N PHE A 99 -0.29 8.16 -14.77
CA PHE A 99 -1.24 8.61 -13.76
C PHE A 99 -1.78 7.42 -12.96
N GLY A 100 -1.80 7.58 -11.64
CA GLY A 100 -2.50 6.65 -10.74
C GLY A 100 -3.99 6.99 -10.61
N MET A 101 -4.62 6.49 -9.56
CA MET A 101 -6.02 6.76 -9.22
C MET A 101 -6.25 8.21 -8.78
N ASN A 102 -5.18 8.92 -8.41
CA ASN A 102 -5.20 10.28 -7.90
C ASN A 102 -6.13 10.41 -6.68
N TYR A 103 -6.03 9.46 -5.74
CA TYR A 103 -6.78 9.51 -4.50
C TYR A 103 -6.02 10.25 -3.40
N ILE A 104 -4.70 10.02 -3.33
CA ILE A 104 -3.80 10.73 -2.43
C ILE A 104 -2.85 11.55 -3.31
N GLN A 105 -2.80 12.87 -3.10
CA GLN A 105 -1.83 13.72 -3.79
C GLN A 105 -0.41 13.29 -3.43
N GLY A 106 0.40 13.00 -4.44
CA GLY A 106 1.73 12.46 -4.25
C GLY A 106 2.30 11.90 -5.54
N VAL A 107 3.63 11.96 -5.66
CA VAL A 107 4.36 11.48 -6.85
C VAL A 107 5.24 10.32 -6.44
N VAL A 108 5.16 9.23 -7.18
CA VAL A 108 6.08 8.10 -7.07
C VAL A 108 7.33 8.43 -7.89
N LYS A 109 8.45 8.65 -7.20
CA LYS A 109 9.72 9.10 -7.79
C LYS A 109 10.71 7.97 -7.93
N LYS A 110 11.54 8.00 -8.97
CA LYS A 110 12.63 7.04 -9.16
C LYS A 110 13.77 7.36 -8.22
N TYR A 111 14.34 6.34 -7.56
CA TYR A 111 15.64 6.53 -6.91
C TYR A 111 16.69 6.83 -7.99
N LYS A 112 17.44 7.92 -7.81
CA LYS A 112 18.51 8.32 -8.73
C LYS A 112 19.86 8.00 -8.09
N ASN A 113 20.52 6.97 -8.59
CA ASN A 113 21.86 6.60 -8.14
C ASN A 113 22.92 7.34 -8.97
N LYS A 114 23.15 8.62 -8.70
CA LYS A 114 24.09 9.43 -9.50
C LYS A 114 25.57 9.08 -9.28
N LYS A 115 25.94 8.30 -8.23
CA LYS A 115 27.34 8.04 -7.84
C LYS A 115 27.57 6.66 -7.15
N TYR A 116 26.78 5.64 -7.46
CA TYR A 116 26.88 4.27 -6.89
C TYR A 116 26.88 4.15 -5.35
N LYS A 117 26.27 5.11 -4.62
CA LYS A 117 26.31 5.12 -3.14
C LYS A 117 25.36 4.13 -2.46
N PHE A 118 24.47 3.49 -3.21
CA PHE A 118 23.50 2.51 -2.70
C PHE A 118 22.95 1.64 -3.85
N LYS A 119 22.30 0.51 -3.53
CA LYS A 119 21.73 -0.42 -4.53
C LYS A 119 20.29 -0.03 -4.91
N ILE A 120 19.88 -0.27 -6.15
CA ILE A 120 18.49 -0.14 -6.60
C ILE A 120 18.11 -1.47 -7.27
N PRO A 121 16.98 -2.10 -6.91
CA PRO A 121 15.99 -1.69 -5.91
C PRO A 121 16.53 -1.67 -4.46
N GLN A 122 15.83 -0.96 -3.57
CA GLN A 122 15.96 -1.18 -2.12
C GLN A 122 15.40 -2.56 -1.81
N ILE A 123 16.25 -3.51 -1.42
CA ILE A 123 15.84 -4.86 -0.99
C ILE A 123 16.30 -5.08 0.45
N GLY A 124 15.38 -5.47 1.31
CA GLY A 124 15.67 -5.92 2.68
C GLY A 124 14.94 -5.11 3.74
N TRP A 125 15.39 -5.30 4.97
CA TRP A 125 14.80 -4.66 6.14
C TRP A 125 15.30 -3.22 6.28
N ASN A 126 14.37 -2.27 6.38
CA ASN A 126 14.71 -0.87 6.67
C ASN A 126 13.83 -0.32 7.80
N VAL A 127 14.33 0.71 8.46
CA VAL A 127 13.70 1.36 9.60
C VAL A 127 12.56 2.27 9.14
N VAL A 128 11.42 2.19 9.81
CA VAL A 128 10.31 3.14 9.63
C VAL A 128 10.13 3.96 10.89
N TYR A 129 10.20 5.28 10.73
CA TYR A 129 9.95 6.24 11.79
C TYR A 129 8.49 6.71 11.73
N LYS A 130 7.86 6.81 12.90
CA LYS A 130 6.56 7.44 13.04
C LYS A 130 6.68 8.92 12.73
N HIS A 131 5.81 9.43 11.86
CA HIS A 131 5.72 10.86 11.58
C HIS A 131 4.55 11.53 12.29
N LYS A 132 3.46 10.79 12.49
CA LYS A 132 2.23 11.25 13.14
C LYS A 132 1.61 10.10 13.93
N GLU A 133 1.00 10.41 15.07
CA GLU A 133 0.23 9.43 15.84
C GLU A 133 -1.01 8.96 15.08
N HIS A 134 -1.28 7.66 15.15
CA HIS A 134 -2.40 7.02 14.47
C HIS A 134 -2.65 5.62 15.08
N PRO A 135 -3.89 5.12 15.14
CA PRO A 135 -4.19 3.77 15.64
C PRO A 135 -3.39 2.63 14.98
N LEU A 136 -2.94 2.84 13.74
CA LEU A 136 -2.05 1.90 13.03
C LEU A 136 -0.72 1.65 13.73
N TRP A 137 -0.27 2.58 14.56
CA TRP A 137 0.98 2.47 15.31
C TRP A 137 0.83 1.73 16.65
N ASN A 138 -0.37 1.30 17.03
CA ASN A 138 -0.60 0.61 18.29
C ASN A 138 0.28 -0.65 18.42
N GLY A 139 1.10 -0.72 19.47
CA GLY A 139 2.03 -1.83 19.69
C GLY A 139 3.19 -1.91 18.69
N ILE A 140 3.46 -0.86 17.92
CA ILE A 140 4.61 -0.75 17.02
C ILE A 140 5.44 0.46 17.48
N LYS A 141 6.73 0.26 17.77
CA LYS A 141 7.63 1.35 18.19
C LYS A 141 8.12 2.13 16.97
N SER A 142 8.32 3.45 17.11
CA SER A 142 9.06 4.21 16.10
C SER A 142 10.45 3.63 15.97
N GLY A 143 10.97 3.53 14.74
CA GLY A 143 12.25 2.88 14.49
C GLY A 143 12.15 1.36 14.26
N SER A 144 10.94 0.79 14.21
CA SER A 144 10.77 -0.64 13.89
C SER A 144 11.15 -0.92 12.44
N ARG A 145 11.64 -2.13 12.15
CA ARG A 145 12.05 -2.53 10.81
C ARG A 145 10.95 -3.25 10.06
N PHE A 146 10.80 -2.93 8.77
CA PHE A 146 9.89 -3.57 7.84
C PHE A 146 10.65 -4.01 6.58
N TYR A 147 10.11 -4.98 5.84
CA TYR A 147 10.73 -5.52 4.63
C TYR A 147 10.31 -4.73 3.37
N PHE A 148 11.29 -4.31 2.58
CA PHE A 148 11.13 -3.52 1.36
C PHE A 148 11.70 -4.25 0.15
N VAL A 149 11.06 -4.06 -1.01
CA VAL A 149 11.55 -4.46 -2.34
C VAL A 149 10.98 -3.53 -3.42
N HIS A 150 11.66 -2.41 -3.70
CA HIS A 150 11.16 -1.41 -4.66
C HIS A 150 12.27 -0.51 -5.24
N SER A 151 12.04 0.01 -6.46
CA SER A 151 12.95 0.94 -7.15
C SER A 151 12.47 2.40 -7.15
N TYR A 152 11.25 2.64 -6.67
CA TYR A 152 10.58 3.94 -6.65
C TYR A 152 10.03 4.23 -5.26
N TYR A 153 9.86 5.50 -4.90
CA TYR A 153 9.38 5.90 -3.59
C TYR A 153 8.35 7.03 -3.69
N VAL A 154 7.40 7.05 -2.76
CA VAL A 154 6.40 8.12 -2.70
C VAL A 154 6.96 9.38 -2.06
N LYS A 155 6.61 10.52 -2.66
CA LYS A 155 6.74 11.83 -2.05
C LYS A 155 5.43 12.62 -2.16
N THR A 156 4.89 13.07 -1.04
CA THR A 156 3.74 13.98 -1.00
C THR A 156 4.12 15.34 -0.42
N ASN A 157 3.40 16.39 -0.84
CA ASN A 157 3.47 17.71 -0.25
C ASN A 157 2.48 17.88 0.91
N LEU A 158 1.51 16.97 1.06
CA LEU A 158 0.51 16.99 2.12
C LEU A 158 1.05 16.33 3.39
N LYS A 159 1.79 17.09 4.21
CA LYS A 159 2.41 16.58 5.44
C LYS A 159 1.42 15.88 6.39
N ASN A 160 0.18 16.35 6.44
CA ASN A 160 -0.89 15.79 7.27
C ASN A 160 -1.31 14.36 6.87
N ASN A 161 -0.98 13.95 5.64
CA ASN A 161 -1.31 12.65 5.07
C ASN A 161 -0.17 11.63 5.27
N ILE A 162 0.90 11.97 5.98
CA ILE A 162 2.05 11.08 6.21
C ILE A 162 1.98 10.54 7.63
N LEU A 163 1.93 9.22 7.77
CA LEU A 163 1.98 8.53 9.07
C LEU A 163 3.36 7.98 9.39
N GLY A 164 4.14 7.60 8.36
CA GLY A 164 5.42 6.92 8.52
C GLY A 164 6.39 7.24 7.40
N ILE A 165 7.66 7.34 7.74
CA ILE A 165 8.75 7.69 6.82
C ILE A 165 9.91 6.73 6.94
N THR A 166 10.69 6.63 5.87
CA THR A 166 12.02 5.99 5.90
C THR A 166 13.02 6.84 5.16
N GLU A 167 14.30 6.54 5.35
CA GLU A 167 15.38 7.10 4.56
C GLU A 167 16.12 5.99 3.82
N TYR A 168 16.38 6.21 2.53
CA TYR A 168 17.16 5.31 1.70
C TYR A 168 17.87 6.10 0.59
N GLY A 169 19.17 5.85 0.40
CA GLY A 169 19.95 6.53 -0.63
C GLY A 169 19.97 8.06 -0.53
N GLY A 170 19.93 8.59 0.70
CA GLY A 170 19.86 10.03 0.96
C GLY A 170 18.52 10.68 0.57
N LYS A 171 17.46 9.87 0.41
CA LYS A 171 16.10 10.34 0.14
C LYS A 171 15.18 9.91 1.28
N ARG A 172 14.40 10.86 1.77
CA ARG A 172 13.25 10.61 2.64
C ARG A 172 12.04 10.19 1.79
N ALA A 173 11.54 9.00 2.05
CA ALA A 173 10.34 8.44 1.42
C ALA A 173 9.16 8.40 2.40
N ASP A 174 7.96 8.69 1.88
CA ASP A 174 6.73 8.69 2.65
C ASP A 174 6.09 7.29 2.54
N VAL A 175 6.48 6.39 3.44
CA VAL A 175 6.22 4.94 3.34
C VAL A 175 4.92 4.48 3.97
N ILE A 176 4.28 5.34 4.76
CA ILE A 176 2.88 5.15 5.17
C ILE A 176 2.15 6.46 4.92
N THR A 177 1.17 6.45 4.00
CA THR A 177 0.30 7.60 3.77
C THR A 177 -1.16 7.26 4.07
N TYR A 178 -1.92 8.30 4.33
CA TYR A 178 -3.30 8.21 4.79
C TYR A 178 -4.14 9.36 4.24
N TYR A 179 -5.37 9.05 3.82
CA TYR A 179 -6.42 10.03 3.55
C TYR A 179 -7.79 9.37 3.71
N ASN A 180 -8.65 9.93 4.55
CA ASN A 180 -10.00 9.43 4.85
C ASN A 180 -10.04 7.93 5.20
N SER A 181 -10.54 7.04 4.34
CA SER A 181 -10.58 5.60 4.62
C SER A 181 -9.38 4.84 4.05
N VAL A 182 -8.44 5.52 3.38
CA VAL A 182 -7.38 4.87 2.61
C VAL A 182 -6.04 5.00 3.32
N ILE A 183 -5.41 3.85 3.54
CA ILE A 183 -4.04 3.71 4.01
C ILE A 183 -3.20 3.11 2.90
N THR A 184 -1.98 3.59 2.75
CA THR A 184 -1.01 2.98 1.86
C THR A 184 0.30 2.70 2.59
N VAL A 185 0.98 1.62 2.19
CA VAL A 185 2.30 1.27 2.69
C VAL A 185 3.26 0.88 1.57
N GLN A 186 4.51 1.33 1.66
CA GLN A 186 5.56 0.95 0.71
C GLN A 186 6.15 -0.43 1.00
N PHE A 187 6.27 -0.78 2.28
CA PHE A 187 6.79 -2.06 2.72
C PHE A 187 5.75 -3.18 2.54
N HIS A 188 6.22 -4.41 2.66
CA HIS A 188 5.41 -5.62 2.61
C HIS A 188 5.10 -6.10 4.04
N PRO A 189 3.96 -5.72 4.65
CA PRO A 189 3.64 -6.15 6.01
C PRO A 189 3.51 -7.68 6.11
N GLU A 190 3.07 -8.35 5.04
CA GLU A 190 3.01 -9.82 4.96
C GLU A 190 4.39 -10.49 4.98
N LYS A 191 5.47 -9.73 4.72
CA LYS A 191 6.88 -10.18 4.78
C LYS A 191 7.65 -9.58 5.96
N SER A 192 6.99 -8.78 6.82
CA SER A 192 7.64 -8.01 7.88
C SER A 192 7.52 -8.65 9.27
N SER A 193 7.46 -9.99 9.34
CA SER A 193 7.39 -10.77 10.59
C SER A 193 6.27 -10.27 11.54
N PHE A 194 6.46 -10.38 12.85
CA PHE A 194 5.48 -10.02 13.86
C PHE A 194 5.08 -8.53 13.82
N ILE A 195 5.99 -7.63 13.45
CA ILE A 195 5.71 -6.20 13.29
C ILE A 195 4.74 -5.97 12.12
N GLY A 196 4.96 -6.66 11.00
CA GLY A 196 4.05 -6.65 9.87
C GLY A 196 2.65 -7.19 10.22
N LEU A 197 2.59 -8.30 10.95
CA LEU A 197 1.31 -8.85 11.45
C LEU A 197 0.62 -7.88 12.40
N ARG A 198 1.35 -7.22 13.31
CA ARG A 198 0.79 -6.19 14.19
C ARG A 198 0.18 -5.04 13.37
N PHE A 199 0.88 -4.57 12.34
CA PHE A 199 0.38 -3.52 11.46
C PHE A 199 -0.93 -3.93 10.76
N LEU A 200 -0.99 -5.14 10.19
CA LEU A 200 -2.20 -5.68 9.56
C LEU A 200 -3.36 -5.79 10.55
N LYS A 201 -3.09 -6.28 11.78
CA LYS A 201 -4.10 -6.35 12.84
C LYS A 201 -4.67 -4.96 13.14
N ASN A 202 -3.82 -3.95 13.24
CA ASN A 202 -4.25 -2.59 13.51
C ASN A 202 -5.12 -2.04 12.37
N PHE A 203 -4.75 -2.28 11.11
CA PHE A 203 -5.58 -1.85 9.97
C PHE A 203 -6.95 -2.52 9.96
N ILE A 204 -7.03 -3.82 10.23
CA ILE A 204 -8.31 -4.56 10.23
C ILE A 204 -9.24 -4.06 11.33
N ASN A 205 -8.70 -3.64 12.47
CA ASN A 205 -9.48 -3.15 13.60
C ASN A 205 -9.73 -1.64 13.56
N TRP A 206 -9.06 -0.90 12.66
CA TRP A 206 -9.17 0.55 12.58
C TRP A 206 -10.46 0.98 11.88
N LEU A 207 -11.26 1.82 12.52
CA LEU A 207 -12.50 2.37 11.98
C LEU A 207 -12.22 3.84 11.57
N PRO A 208 -12.11 4.14 10.25
CA PRO A 208 -11.99 5.52 9.75
C PRO A 208 -13.22 6.38 10.02
#